data_AF-A0AAU9QAF4-F1
#
_entry.id   AF-A0AAU9QAF4-F1
#
_cell.length_a   1.000
_cell.length_b   1.000
_cell.length_c   1.000
_cell.angle_alpha   90.00
_cell.angle_beta   90.00
_cell.angle_gamma   90.00
#
_symmetry.space_group_name_H-M   'P 1'
#
loop_
_entity.id
_entity.type
_entity.pdbx_description
1 polymer ?
#
loop_
_entity_poly.entity_id
_entity_poly.type
_entity_poly.pdbx_seq_one_letter_code
_entity_poly.pdbx_strand_id
1 'polypeptide(L)'
;MNSNSYKKVTMARISQEEKEQNQAHYDAVIFELFITEGWEAVTLDRVAKECGIRKSTLQGYYKNKDQFAYALQGKIFPMFAGKLDFQSAERFKASWKTLHSEDRVFREVVLMLIDNIVSRGGSEGTRGAIIRLVHVLSVNITEEAAEQAVKEALGETLFGYAFQK
;
A
#
# COMPACT_ATOMS: atom_id res chain seq x y z
N MET A 1 -8.59 -56.79 -7.66
CA MET A 1 -8.24 -55.71 -6.71
C MET A 1 -7.58 -54.60 -7.51
N ASN A 2 -8.32 -53.53 -7.82
CA ASN A 2 -7.85 -52.46 -8.69
C ASN A 2 -7.23 -51.36 -7.83
N SER A 3 -5.90 -51.28 -7.85
CA SER A 3 -5.09 -50.26 -7.17
C SER A 3 -5.24 -48.94 -7.92
N ASN A 4 -6.18 -48.10 -7.48
CA ASN A 4 -6.36 -46.75 -8.00
C ASN A 4 -5.22 -45.86 -7.48
N SER A 5 -4.13 -45.80 -8.24
CA SER A 5 -2.99 -44.93 -7.98
C SER A 5 -3.42 -43.47 -8.17
N TYR A 6 -3.63 -42.77 -7.07
CA TYR A 6 -3.76 -41.32 -7.05
C TYR A 6 -2.44 -40.72 -7.55
N LYS A 7 -2.39 -40.32 -8.83
CA LYS A 7 -1.36 -39.41 -9.33
C LYS A 7 -1.49 -38.10 -8.58
N LYS A 8 -0.62 -37.92 -7.59
CA LYS A 8 -0.34 -36.63 -6.95
C LYS A 8 0.16 -35.70 -8.06
N VAL A 9 -0.70 -34.79 -8.53
CA VAL A 9 -0.30 -33.74 -9.47
C VAL A 9 0.69 -32.84 -8.73
N THR A 10 1.98 -33.10 -8.90
CA THR A 10 3.03 -32.20 -8.45
C THR A 10 2.90 -30.93 -9.27
N MET A 11 2.54 -29.80 -8.65
CA MET A 11 2.63 -28.49 -9.28
C MET A 11 4.03 -28.35 -9.88
N ALA A 12 4.11 -28.27 -11.20
CA ALA A 12 5.37 -28.00 -11.90
C ALA A 12 5.94 -26.69 -11.33
N ARG A 13 7.25 -26.65 -11.07
CA ARG A 13 7.93 -25.39 -10.75
C ARG A 13 7.79 -24.49 -11.98
N ILE A 14 6.98 -23.43 -11.84
CA ILE A 14 6.90 -22.35 -12.83
C ILE A 14 8.29 -21.73 -12.99
N SER A 15 8.59 -21.21 -14.18
CA SER A 15 9.84 -20.50 -14.40
C SER A 15 9.88 -19.20 -13.56
N GLN A 16 11.08 -18.66 -13.36
CA GLN A 16 11.21 -17.36 -12.68
C GLN A 16 10.51 -16.24 -13.47
N GLU A 17 10.58 -16.29 -14.79
CA GLU A 17 9.91 -15.34 -15.69
C GLU A 17 8.38 -15.43 -15.58
N GLU A 18 7.81 -16.65 -15.57
CA GLU A 18 6.38 -16.85 -15.36
C GLU A 18 5.93 -16.33 -13.99
N LYS A 19 6.77 -16.52 -12.96
CA LYS A 19 6.48 -15.99 -11.63
C LYS A 19 6.44 -14.46 -11.62
N GLU A 20 7.38 -13.80 -12.29
CA GLU A 20 7.43 -12.35 -12.41
C GLU A 20 6.24 -11.80 -13.21
N GLN A 21 5.87 -12.45 -14.32
CA GLN A 21 4.69 -12.08 -15.11
C GLN A 21 3.40 -12.21 -14.29
N ASN A 22 3.25 -13.30 -13.54
CA ASN A 22 2.11 -13.50 -12.64
C ASN A 22 2.06 -12.42 -11.55
N GLN A 23 3.20 -12.14 -10.91
CA GLN A 23 3.28 -11.12 -9.87
C GLN A 23 2.91 -9.73 -10.41
N ALA A 24 3.42 -9.36 -11.59
CA ALA A 24 3.10 -8.09 -12.24
C ALA A 24 1.60 -7.97 -12.56
N HIS A 25 0.96 -9.07 -13.00
CA HIS A 25 -0.48 -9.11 -13.21
C HIS A 25 -1.25 -8.92 -11.89
N TYR A 26 -0.86 -9.61 -10.82
CA TYR A 26 -1.51 -9.46 -9.51
C TYR A 26 -1.33 -8.06 -8.93
N ASP A 27 -0.13 -7.46 -9.06
CA ASP A 27 0.15 -6.08 -8.65
C ASP A 27 -0.71 -5.07 -9.43
N ALA A 28 -1.06 -5.35 -10.68
CA ALA A 28 -1.96 -4.52 -11.47
C ALA A 28 -3.41 -4.62 -10.95
N VAL A 29 -3.89 -5.83 -10.64
CA VAL A 29 -5.24 -6.04 -10.06
C VAL A 29 -5.36 -5.40 -8.67
N ILE A 30 -4.33 -5.55 -7.83
CA ILE A 30 -4.24 -4.90 -6.51
C ILE A 30 -4.34 -3.38 -6.65
N PHE A 31 -3.59 -2.80 -7.60
CA PHE A 31 -3.63 -1.37 -7.89
C PHE A 31 -5.02 -0.92 -8.36
N GLU A 32 -5.64 -1.65 -9.29
CA GLU A 32 -6.96 -1.31 -9.81
C GLU A 32 -8.03 -1.33 -8.71
N LEU A 33 -8.08 -2.40 -7.91
CA LEU A 33 -8.99 -2.49 -6.76
C LEU A 33 -8.76 -1.34 -5.78
N PHE A 34 -7.50 -0.99 -5.53
CA PHE A 34 -7.16 0.11 -4.63
C PHE A 34 -7.69 1.46 -5.14
N ILE A 35 -7.42 1.81 -6.41
CA ILE A 35 -7.83 3.12 -6.93
C ILE A 35 -9.35 3.22 -7.13
N THR A 36 -10.03 2.11 -7.41
CA THR A 36 -11.47 2.09 -7.71
C THR A 36 -12.33 1.89 -6.47
N GLU A 37 -11.92 1.03 -5.53
CA GLU A 37 -12.72 0.61 -4.38
C GLU A 37 -12.11 1.02 -3.03
N GLY A 38 -10.80 1.25 -2.95
CA GLY A 38 -10.12 1.69 -1.72
C GLY A 38 -9.44 0.56 -0.93
N TRP A 39 -8.74 0.91 0.15
CA TRP A 39 -7.85 -0.01 0.89
C TRP A 39 -8.60 -1.19 1.53
N GLU A 40 -9.82 -0.97 2.01
CA GLU A 40 -10.63 -2.02 2.65
C GLU A 40 -11.03 -3.13 1.68
N ALA A 41 -11.25 -2.79 0.40
CA ALA A 41 -11.62 -3.76 -0.63
C ALA A 41 -10.45 -4.69 -1.02
N VAL A 42 -9.20 -4.26 -0.83
CA VAL A 42 -7.99 -5.00 -1.22
C VAL A 42 -7.70 -6.13 -0.23
N THR A 43 -8.50 -7.18 -0.25
CA THR A 43 -8.32 -8.39 0.58
C THR A 43 -7.72 -9.54 -0.22
N LEU A 44 -7.05 -10.49 0.45
CA LEU A 44 -6.53 -11.70 -0.19
C LEU A 44 -7.63 -12.46 -0.95
N ASP A 45 -8.84 -12.52 -0.39
CA ASP A 45 -9.97 -13.23 -1.02
C ASP A 45 -10.47 -12.48 -2.26
N ARG A 46 -10.58 -11.15 -2.18
CA ARG A 46 -11.01 -10.31 -3.30
C ARG A 46 -10.01 -10.35 -4.44
N VAL A 47 -8.72 -10.15 -4.16
CA VAL A 47 -7.66 -10.19 -5.17
C VAL A 47 -7.58 -11.57 -5.82
N ALA A 48 -7.65 -12.66 -5.03
CA ALA A 48 -7.62 -14.00 -5.59
C ALA A 48 -8.81 -14.27 -6.53
N LYS A 49 -10.00 -13.78 -6.16
CA LYS A 49 -11.21 -13.85 -6.99
C LYS A 49 -11.05 -13.09 -8.31
N GLU A 50 -10.58 -11.84 -8.28
CA GLU A 50 -10.38 -11.03 -9.49
C GLU A 50 -9.30 -11.62 -10.41
N CYS A 51 -8.25 -12.20 -9.85
CA CYS A 51 -7.21 -12.89 -10.63
C CYS A 51 -7.64 -14.29 -11.12
N GLY A 52 -8.81 -14.81 -10.72
CA GLY A 52 -9.27 -16.15 -11.08
C GLY A 52 -8.43 -17.29 -10.47
N ILE A 53 -7.77 -17.06 -9.34
CA ILE A 53 -6.89 -18.03 -8.68
C ILE A 53 -7.37 -18.40 -7.27
N ARG A 54 -6.82 -19.49 -6.72
CA ARG A 54 -7.06 -19.85 -5.31
C ARG A 54 -6.33 -18.88 -4.39
N LYS A 55 -6.93 -18.56 -3.24
CA LYS A 55 -6.28 -17.78 -2.17
C LYS A 55 -4.91 -18.35 -1.78
N SER A 56 -4.79 -19.67 -1.67
CA SER A 56 -3.53 -20.35 -1.37
C SER A 56 -2.44 -20.12 -2.43
N THR A 57 -2.84 -19.97 -3.71
CA THR A 57 -1.91 -19.62 -4.79
C THR A 57 -1.41 -18.20 -4.60
N LEU A 58 -2.33 -17.25 -4.35
CA LEU A 58 -1.98 -15.85 -4.08
C LEU A 58 -1.07 -15.73 -2.84
N GLN A 59 -1.32 -16.53 -1.80
CA GLN A 59 -0.48 -16.59 -0.60
C GLN A 59 0.95 -17.06 -0.84
N GLY A 60 1.21 -17.74 -1.96
CA GLY A 60 2.57 -18.03 -2.42
C GLY A 60 3.34 -16.80 -2.89
N TYR A 61 2.64 -15.71 -3.22
CA TYR A 61 3.21 -14.41 -3.63
C TYR A 61 3.13 -13.40 -2.48
N TYR A 62 1.99 -13.34 -1.79
CA TYR A 62 1.72 -12.38 -0.72
C TYR A 62 1.26 -13.09 0.55
N LYS A 63 2.11 -13.15 1.58
CA LYS A 63 1.80 -13.86 2.83
C LYS A 63 0.56 -13.28 3.54
N ASN A 64 0.35 -11.97 3.45
CA ASN A 64 -0.75 -11.24 4.09
C ASN A 64 -1.09 -9.95 3.32
N LYS A 65 -2.17 -9.26 3.73
CA LYS A 65 -2.65 -8.00 3.13
C LYS A 65 -1.57 -6.91 3.16
N ASP A 66 -0.76 -6.84 4.22
CA ASP A 66 0.29 -5.82 4.37
C ASP A 66 1.32 -5.86 3.23
N GLN A 67 1.54 -7.03 2.63
CA GLN A 67 2.43 -7.17 1.48
C GLN A 67 1.89 -6.47 0.22
N PHE A 68 0.58 -6.20 0.13
CA PHE A 68 0.00 -5.40 -0.94
C PHE A 68 0.41 -3.93 -0.86
N ALA A 69 0.67 -3.40 0.33
CA ALA A 69 1.15 -2.02 0.47
C ALA A 69 2.49 -1.81 -0.26
N TYR A 70 3.34 -2.85 -0.33
CA TYR A 70 4.60 -2.80 -1.09
C TYR A 70 4.36 -2.79 -2.60
N ALA A 71 3.43 -3.61 -3.09
CA ALA A 71 3.04 -3.62 -4.51
C ALA A 71 2.50 -2.25 -4.95
N LEU A 72 1.75 -1.59 -4.07
CA LEU A 72 1.18 -0.27 -4.29
C LEU A 72 2.21 0.86 -4.19
N GLN A 73 3.16 0.75 -3.28
CA GLN A 73 4.13 1.80 -2.94
C GLN A 73 4.90 2.34 -4.16
N GLY A 74 5.33 1.48 -5.08
CA GLY A 74 6.08 1.89 -6.28
C GLY A 74 5.27 2.70 -7.29
N LYS A 75 3.94 2.59 -7.26
CA LYS A 75 3.02 3.27 -8.21
C LYS A 75 2.34 4.48 -7.60
N ILE A 76 2.08 4.44 -6.29
CA ILE A 76 1.28 5.44 -5.60
C ILE A 76 2.05 6.72 -5.28
N PHE A 77 3.28 6.61 -4.78
CA PHE A 77 4.03 7.80 -4.35
C PHE A 77 4.20 8.86 -5.46
N PRO A 78 4.57 8.48 -6.71
CA PRO A 78 4.67 9.44 -7.82
C PRO A 78 3.36 10.20 -8.13
N MET A 79 2.20 9.63 -7.83
CA MET A 79 0.90 10.27 -8.08
C MET A 79 0.67 11.50 -7.21
N PHE A 80 1.31 11.57 -6.04
CA PHE A 80 1.11 12.62 -5.05
C PHE A 80 2.36 13.46 -4.79
N ALA A 81 3.55 12.96 -5.14
CA ALA A 81 4.80 13.71 -4.98
C ALA A 81 4.78 15.06 -5.71
N GLY A 82 4.10 15.17 -6.86
CA GLY A 82 3.94 16.45 -7.57
C GLY A 82 2.82 17.35 -7.04
N LYS A 83 1.99 16.84 -6.12
CA LYS A 83 0.83 17.55 -5.54
C LYS A 83 1.09 18.03 -4.11
N LEU A 84 1.97 17.34 -3.38
CA LEU A 84 2.47 17.78 -2.08
C LEU A 84 3.54 18.86 -2.28
N ASP A 85 3.51 19.85 -1.39
CA ASP A 85 4.43 20.97 -1.43
C ASP A 85 5.53 20.79 -0.40
N PHE A 86 6.73 20.44 -0.85
CA PHE A 86 7.87 20.14 0.01
C PHE A 86 8.76 21.35 0.31
N GLN A 87 8.34 22.59 0.00
CA GLN A 87 9.19 23.78 0.17
C GLN A 87 9.29 24.26 1.63
N SER A 88 8.27 24.01 2.45
CA SER A 88 8.30 24.28 3.90
C SER A 88 7.36 23.36 4.65
N ALA A 89 7.50 23.27 5.99
CA ALA A 89 6.63 22.48 6.84
C ALA A 89 5.15 22.93 6.73
N GLU A 90 4.92 24.24 6.68
CA GLU A 90 3.58 24.84 6.59
C GLU A 90 2.92 24.53 5.25
N ARG A 91 3.67 24.66 4.16
CA ARG A 91 3.17 24.37 2.81
C ARG A 91 2.91 22.88 2.62
N PHE A 92 3.77 22.03 3.18
CA PHE A 92 3.55 20.59 3.23
C PHE A 92 2.25 20.25 3.96
N LYS A 93 2.04 20.78 5.17
CA LYS A 93 0.81 20.54 5.94
C LYS A 93 -0.43 21.07 5.23
N ALA A 94 -0.36 22.26 4.63
CA ALA A 94 -1.46 22.85 3.89
C ALA A 94 -1.84 22.05 2.63
N SER A 95 -0.85 21.64 1.83
CA SER A 95 -1.07 20.81 0.65
C SER A 95 -1.54 19.40 1.03
N TRP A 96 -1.01 18.79 2.09
CA TRP A 96 -1.49 17.53 2.65
C TRP A 96 -2.95 17.59 3.03
N LYS A 97 -3.35 18.61 3.82
CA LYS A 97 -4.73 18.81 4.26
C LYS A 97 -5.68 18.96 3.06
N THR A 98 -5.29 19.78 2.08
CA THR A 98 -6.06 20.01 0.85
C THR A 98 -6.24 18.71 0.07
N LEU A 99 -5.15 17.96 -0.16
CA LEU A 99 -5.21 16.68 -0.84
C LEU A 99 -6.08 15.67 -0.09
N HIS A 100 -5.97 15.61 1.23
CA HIS A 100 -6.79 14.74 2.05
C HIS A 100 -8.28 15.09 1.94
N SER A 101 -8.67 16.36 1.90
CA SER A 101 -10.08 16.72 1.71
C SER A 101 -10.61 16.45 0.31
N GLU A 102 -9.79 16.60 -0.72
CA GLU A 102 -10.27 16.67 -2.11
C GLU A 102 -10.00 15.39 -2.92
N ASP A 103 -8.90 14.69 -2.65
CA ASP A 103 -8.46 13.53 -3.42
C ASP A 103 -8.78 12.23 -2.68
N ARG A 104 -9.77 11.49 -3.20
CA ARG A 104 -10.19 10.20 -2.64
C ARG A 104 -9.02 9.21 -2.58
N VAL A 105 -8.23 9.09 -3.65
CA VAL A 105 -7.16 8.10 -3.70
C VAL A 105 -6.10 8.46 -2.66
N PHE A 106 -5.79 9.74 -2.49
CA PHE A 106 -4.90 10.18 -1.42
C PHE A 106 -5.41 9.79 -0.03
N ARG A 107 -6.72 9.96 0.25
CA ARG A 107 -7.31 9.50 1.52
C ARG A 107 -7.11 8.01 1.75
N GLU A 108 -7.37 7.18 0.74
CA GLU A 108 -7.17 5.72 0.81
C GLU A 108 -5.71 5.36 1.08
N VAL A 109 -4.76 6.13 0.53
CA VAL A 109 -3.32 5.92 0.80
C VAL A 109 -3.00 6.24 2.25
N VAL A 110 -3.49 7.36 2.76
CA VAL A 110 -3.24 7.74 4.15
C VAL A 110 -3.91 6.78 5.12
N LEU A 111 -5.13 6.31 4.81
CA LEU A 111 -5.81 5.27 5.57
C LEU A 111 -5.01 3.97 5.59
N MET A 112 -4.54 3.50 4.42
CA MET A 112 -3.67 2.34 4.32
C MET A 112 -2.42 2.48 5.18
N LEU A 113 -1.74 3.64 5.12
CA LEU A 113 -0.54 3.89 5.93
C LEU A 113 -0.86 3.81 7.43
N ILE A 114 -1.92 4.49 7.88
CA ILE A 114 -2.33 4.51 9.28
C ILE A 114 -2.72 3.12 9.78
N ASP A 115 -3.54 2.38 9.03
CA ASP A 115 -3.94 1.01 9.38
C ASP A 115 -2.71 0.10 9.53
N ASN A 116 -1.77 0.15 8.58
CA ASN A 116 -0.55 -0.65 8.66
C ASN A 116 0.35 -0.26 9.86
N ILE A 117 0.41 1.02 10.23
CA ILE A 117 1.15 1.50 11.41
C ILE A 117 0.49 0.97 12.69
N VAL A 118 -0.82 1.21 12.86
CA VAL A 118 -1.56 0.95 14.09
C VAL A 118 -1.76 -0.55 14.32
N SER A 119 -2.21 -1.29 13.31
CA SER A 119 -2.63 -2.68 13.47
C SER A 119 -1.45 -3.63 13.75
N ARG A 120 -0.23 -3.27 13.32
CA ARG A 120 0.90 -4.23 13.27
C ARG A 120 2.28 -3.63 13.56
N GLY A 121 2.37 -2.39 14.07
CA GLY A 121 3.64 -1.71 14.34
C GLY A 121 4.39 -1.28 13.08
N GLY A 122 3.70 -1.18 11.95
CA GLY A 122 4.25 -0.81 10.64
C GLY A 122 5.05 -1.95 10.00
N SER A 123 4.65 -2.38 8.81
CA SER A 123 5.48 -3.22 7.94
C SER A 123 6.76 -2.47 7.50
N GLU A 124 7.83 -3.18 7.13
CA GLU A 124 9.07 -2.56 6.62
C GLU A 124 8.80 -1.57 5.47
N GLY A 125 7.85 -1.89 4.59
CA GLY A 125 7.43 -1.05 3.47
C GLY A 125 6.72 0.21 3.93
N THR A 126 5.85 0.10 4.94
CA THR A 126 5.18 1.27 5.53
C THR A 126 6.18 2.21 6.17
N ARG A 127 7.14 1.68 6.95
CA ARG A 127 8.23 2.48 7.53
C ARG A 127 9.07 3.13 6.45
N GLY A 128 9.43 2.39 5.41
CA GLY A 128 10.14 2.91 4.24
C GLY A 128 9.38 4.04 3.52
N ALA A 129 8.05 3.99 3.46
CA ALA A 129 7.22 5.07 2.91
C ALA A 129 7.38 6.36 3.70
N ILE A 130 7.25 6.28 5.02
CA ILE A 130 7.33 7.42 5.92
C ILE A 130 8.75 8.01 5.90
N ILE A 131 9.76 7.16 5.97
CA ILE A 131 11.18 7.58 5.89
C ILE A 131 11.44 8.32 4.58
N ARG A 132 10.96 7.80 3.44
CA ARG A 132 11.12 8.50 2.16
C ARG A 132 10.38 9.83 2.12
N LEU A 133 9.20 9.92 2.72
CA LEU A 133 8.46 11.18 2.81
C LEU A 133 9.21 12.23 3.64
N VAL A 134 9.73 11.84 4.80
CA VAL A 134 10.59 12.69 5.64
C VAL A 134 11.82 13.13 4.85
N HIS A 135 12.49 12.19 4.17
CA HIS A 135 13.69 12.49 3.40
C HIS A 135 13.44 13.48 2.25
N VAL A 136 12.33 13.33 1.52
CA VAL A 136 11.97 14.26 0.44
C VAL A 136 11.69 15.66 0.99
N LEU A 137 11.01 15.76 2.12
CA LEU A 137 10.74 17.05 2.77
C LEU A 137 12.03 17.68 3.32
N SER A 138 12.94 16.89 3.90
CA SER A 138 14.21 17.35 4.45
C SER A 138 15.21 17.86 3.40
N VAL A 139 14.88 17.76 2.10
CA VAL A 139 15.68 18.40 1.04
C VAL A 139 15.61 19.93 1.15
N ASN A 140 14.49 20.48 1.62
CA ASN A 140 14.27 21.93 1.69
C ASN A 140 14.23 22.50 3.11
N ILE A 141 14.08 21.65 4.14
CA ILE A 141 14.04 22.04 5.55
C ILE A 141 14.90 21.08 6.39
N THR A 142 15.11 21.37 7.68
CA THR A 142 15.87 20.46 8.56
C THR A 142 15.15 19.12 8.73
N GLU A 143 15.92 18.05 8.95
CA GLU A 143 15.37 16.69 9.19
C GLU A 143 14.40 16.67 10.38
N GLU A 144 14.75 17.38 11.46
CA GLU A 144 13.87 17.53 12.64
C GLU A 144 12.53 18.20 12.29
N ALA A 145 12.56 19.29 11.51
CA ALA A 145 11.35 19.98 11.07
C ALA A 145 10.52 19.12 10.10
N ALA A 146 11.18 18.36 9.23
CA ALA A 146 10.52 17.43 8.32
C ALA A 146 9.82 16.28 9.06
N GLU A 147 10.51 15.66 10.02
CA GLU A 147 9.91 14.64 10.88
C GLU A 147 8.70 15.19 11.63
N GLN A 148 8.84 16.37 12.23
CA GLN A 148 7.77 17.01 12.99
C GLN A 148 6.55 17.30 12.09
N ALA A 149 6.77 17.84 10.89
CA ALA A 149 5.69 18.12 9.95
C ALA A 149 4.95 16.85 9.49
N VAL A 150 5.67 15.74 9.25
CA VAL A 150 5.06 14.45 8.90
C VAL A 150 4.29 13.86 10.09
N LYS A 151 4.83 13.96 11.31
CA LYS A 151 4.14 13.54 12.54
C LYS A 151 2.83 14.31 12.74
N GLU A 152 2.86 15.63 12.56
CA GLU A 152 1.68 16.49 12.66
C GLU A 152 0.64 16.16 11.59
N ALA A 153 1.04 16.03 10.32
CA ALA A 153 0.11 15.71 9.23
C ALA A 153 -0.59 14.35 9.43
N LEU A 154 0.17 13.31 9.80
CA LEU A 154 -0.39 11.99 10.11
C LEU A 154 -1.26 12.02 11.37
N GLY A 155 -0.82 12.73 12.41
CA GLY A 155 -1.54 12.86 13.68
C GLY A 155 -2.88 13.59 13.52
N GLU A 156 -2.90 14.71 12.80
CA GLU A 156 -4.13 15.44 12.46
C GLU A 156 -5.08 14.55 11.65
N THR A 157 -4.55 13.78 10.70
CA THR A 157 -5.37 12.87 9.88
C THR A 157 -5.98 11.75 10.74
N LEU A 158 -5.17 11.09 11.57
CA LEU A 158 -5.63 10.06 12.50
C LEU A 158 -6.68 10.60 13.48
N PHE A 159 -6.45 11.79 14.04
CA PHE A 159 -7.40 12.45 14.91
C PHE A 159 -8.71 12.75 14.17
N GLY A 160 -8.64 13.19 12.91
CA GLY A 160 -9.81 13.40 12.06
C GLY A 160 -10.69 12.17 11.92
N TYR A 161 -10.10 10.97 11.79
CA TYR A 161 -10.86 9.72 11.70
C TYR A 161 -11.68 9.41 12.97
N ALA A 162 -11.27 9.89 14.15
CA ALA A 162 -12.02 9.68 15.39
C ALA A 162 -13.39 10.40 15.40
N PHE A 163 -13.61 11.37 14.50
CA PHE A 163 -14.82 12.17 14.43
C PHE A 163 -15.56 12.06 13.09
N GLN A 164 -15.08 11.22 12.17
CA GLN A 164 -15.83 10.90 10.96
C GLN A 164 -17.01 9.99 11.33
N LYS A 165 -18.22 10.46 11.06
CA LYS A 165 -19.47 9.67 11.15
C LYS A 165 -19.75 8.96 9.84
#